data_AF-A0A2K8NV26-F1
#
_entry.id   AF-A0A2K8NV26-F1
#
_cell.length_a   1.000
_cell.length_b   1.000
_cell.length_c   1.000
_cell.angle_alpha   90.00
_cell.angle_beta   90.00
_cell.angle_gamma   90.00
#
_symmetry.space_group_name_H-M   'P 1'
#
loop_
_entity.id
_entity.type
_entity.pdbx_description
1 polymer ?
#
loop_
_entity_poly.entity_id
_entity_poly.type
_entity_poly.pdbx_seq_one_letter_code
_entity_poly.pdbx_strand_id
1 'polypeptide(L)'
;MRKDINKYKERYDGDILKKEEFIYEHNEKAIYERNFFKKVSSNMKFNITLKMINIKFQLRNRIYLNHVKKTAKKTLTLSSDSLLKKAASKFLNAIVLLIVGIIILCPFYWMIITSFKTYPEVAPGIDQTIWPKVWSLQAYKDTLKVVKNMADLNDLNISRFFINSVVVALLSTLLQLFVSLLGGFAIYNWKTRFNSVFLIIIFSIMMVPGEALLMGRFVLISRMGWANTGLALIVPFIGNVFTIYLVANAFSALGSDLRKASKIDGLSNFQYFFKIATPAISATLVTAFITGLITSWNSILWPITIIDQNGTWTTIPMLLYKFLNITGQEVGNNAPNDPINVKMAACLICILPMIVLFVVFNRPIINGLTKRNSGGNKG
;
A
#
# COMPACT_ATOMS: atom_id res chain seq x y z
N MET A 1 -1.79 -6.17 39.90
CA MET A 1 -2.85 -7.19 39.73
C MET A 1 -2.33 -8.61 39.95
N ARG A 2 -1.51 -9.22 39.09
CA ARG A 2 -0.94 -10.57 39.37
C ARG A 2 -0.07 -10.63 40.64
N LYS A 3 0.76 -9.59 40.88
CA LYS A 3 1.58 -9.47 42.09
C LYS A 3 0.74 -9.41 43.38
N ASP A 4 -0.42 -8.75 43.34
CA ASP A 4 -1.29 -8.60 44.52
C ASP A 4 -2.01 -9.91 44.86
N ILE A 5 -2.53 -10.62 43.84
CA ILE A 5 -3.15 -11.93 44.02
C ILE A 5 -2.14 -12.94 44.59
N ASN A 6 -0.91 -12.97 44.05
CA ASN A 6 0.14 -13.87 44.54
C ASN A 6 0.49 -13.59 46.01
N LYS A 7 0.59 -12.31 46.41
CA LYS A 7 0.85 -11.92 47.81
C LYS A 7 -0.27 -12.37 48.76
N TYR A 8 -1.53 -12.31 48.35
CA TYR A 8 -2.64 -12.81 49.17
C TYR A 8 -2.67 -14.35 49.23
N LYS A 9 -2.32 -15.02 48.13
CA LYS A 9 -2.20 -16.47 48.07
C LYS A 9 -1.08 -16.98 48.99
N GLU A 10 0.11 -16.39 48.91
CA GLU A 10 1.24 -16.72 49.80
C GLU A 10 0.89 -16.52 51.28
N ARG A 11 0.14 -15.45 51.60
CA ARG A 11 -0.34 -15.22 52.97
C ARG A 11 -1.36 -16.27 53.42
N TYR A 12 -2.22 -16.74 52.52
CA TYR A 12 -3.20 -17.78 52.83
C TYR A 12 -2.52 -19.14 53.05
N ASP A 13 -1.62 -19.53 52.14
CA ASP A 13 -0.83 -20.76 52.24
C ASP A 13 0.02 -20.74 53.51
N GLY A 14 0.61 -19.59 53.87
CA GLY A 14 1.34 -19.43 55.13
C GLY A 14 0.48 -19.52 56.39
N ASP A 15 -0.81 -19.17 56.34
CA ASP A 15 -1.72 -19.34 57.48
C ASP A 15 -2.12 -20.81 57.68
N ILE A 16 -2.22 -21.58 56.58
CA ILE A 16 -2.48 -23.02 56.63
C ILE A 16 -1.32 -23.71 57.34
N LEU A 17 -0.09 -23.43 56.90
CA LEU A 17 1.12 -24.02 57.49
C LEU A 17 1.22 -23.71 59.00
N LYS A 18 0.99 -22.45 59.41
CA LYS A 18 1.00 -22.07 60.84
C LYS A 18 -0.06 -22.79 61.66
N LYS A 19 -1.22 -23.08 61.07
CA LYS A 19 -2.28 -23.83 61.74
C LYS A 19 -1.89 -25.31 61.88
N GLU A 20 -1.31 -25.91 60.84
CA GLU A 20 -0.83 -27.30 60.86
C GLU A 20 0.30 -27.48 61.87
N GLU A 21 1.27 -26.56 61.88
CA GLU A 21 2.38 -26.52 62.83
C GLU A 21 1.88 -26.40 64.28
N PHE A 22 0.92 -25.52 64.54
CA PHE A 22 0.30 -25.39 65.87
C PHE A 22 -0.42 -26.66 66.34
N ILE A 23 -1.10 -27.37 65.44
CA ILE A 23 -1.75 -28.66 65.75
C ILE A 23 -0.69 -29.73 66.06
N TYR A 24 0.38 -29.77 65.26
CA TYR A 24 1.47 -30.72 65.42
C TYR A 24 2.20 -30.53 66.75
N GLU A 25 2.60 -29.29 67.09
CA GLU A 25 3.26 -28.98 68.36
C GLU A 25 2.41 -29.35 69.59
N HIS A 26 1.10 -29.11 69.53
CA HIS A 26 0.20 -29.48 70.63
C HIS A 26 0.10 -30.99 70.77
N ASN A 27 -0.01 -31.72 69.67
CA ASN A 27 -0.09 -33.18 69.67
C ASN A 27 1.19 -33.80 70.24
N GLU A 28 2.38 -33.29 69.90
CA GLU A 28 3.63 -33.76 70.50
C GLU A 28 3.65 -33.51 72.02
N LYS A 29 3.32 -32.29 72.47
CA LYS A 29 3.31 -31.95 73.91
C LYS A 29 2.30 -32.80 74.70
N ALA A 30 1.15 -33.14 74.12
CA ALA A 30 0.12 -33.95 74.76
C ALA A 30 0.49 -35.43 74.94
N ILE A 31 1.48 -35.95 74.19
CA ILE A 31 1.96 -37.34 74.28
C ILE A 31 2.85 -37.54 75.52
N TYR A 32 3.63 -36.54 75.94
CA TYR A 32 4.58 -36.65 77.05
C TYR A 32 4.00 -36.29 78.44
N GLU A 33 2.78 -35.74 78.51
CA GLU A 33 2.15 -35.36 79.78
C GLU A 33 1.51 -36.55 80.51
N ARG A 34 2.14 -37.03 81.60
CA ARG A 34 1.62 -38.11 82.46
C ARG A 34 0.52 -37.68 83.46
N ASN A 35 0.29 -36.37 83.64
CA ASN A 35 -0.59 -35.85 84.70
C ASN A 35 -1.99 -35.48 84.15
N PHE A 36 -3.03 -36.21 84.58
CA PHE A 36 -4.37 -36.19 83.99
C PHE A 36 -5.01 -34.78 83.96
N PHE A 37 -4.99 -34.06 85.09
CA PHE A 37 -5.60 -32.72 85.18
C PHE A 37 -4.89 -31.67 84.32
N LYS A 38 -3.57 -31.76 84.15
CA LYS A 38 -2.82 -30.87 83.26
C LYS A 38 -3.17 -31.13 81.80
N LYS A 39 -3.29 -32.40 81.40
CA LYS A 39 -3.68 -32.80 80.04
C LYS A 39 -5.08 -32.32 79.66
N VAL A 40 -6.05 -32.41 80.58
CA VAL A 40 -7.42 -31.91 80.36
C VAL A 40 -7.45 -30.38 80.20
N SER A 41 -6.75 -29.65 81.08
CA SER A 41 -6.66 -28.18 80.98
C SER A 41 -5.96 -27.73 79.69
N SER A 42 -4.88 -28.43 79.31
CA SER A 42 -4.13 -28.18 78.08
C SER A 42 -4.98 -28.40 76.83
N ASN A 43 -5.72 -29.51 76.76
CA ASN A 43 -6.64 -29.79 75.66
C ASN A 43 -7.81 -28.80 75.56
N MET A 44 -8.33 -28.32 76.70
CA MET A 44 -9.39 -27.32 76.70
C MET A 44 -8.89 -25.97 76.16
N LYS A 45 -7.69 -25.53 76.59
CA LYS A 45 -7.04 -24.33 76.04
C LYS A 45 -6.73 -24.46 74.55
N PHE A 46 -6.28 -25.63 74.11
CA PHE A 46 -6.04 -25.93 72.70
C PHE A 46 -7.32 -25.86 71.87
N ASN A 47 -8.41 -26.49 72.30
CA ASN A 47 -9.67 -26.43 71.56
C ASN A 47 -10.21 -25.01 71.43
N ILE A 48 -10.05 -24.17 72.47
CA ILE A 48 -10.45 -22.77 72.43
C ILE A 48 -9.57 -21.97 71.46
N THR A 49 -8.24 -22.14 71.51
CA THR A 49 -7.31 -21.46 70.60
C THR A 49 -7.47 -21.93 69.16
N LEU A 50 -7.68 -23.24 68.93
CA LEU A 50 -7.96 -23.80 67.61
C LEU A 50 -9.26 -23.24 67.02
N LYS A 51 -10.31 -23.09 67.84
CA LYS A 51 -11.57 -22.47 67.42
C LYS A 51 -11.37 -21.00 67.04
N MET A 52 -10.57 -20.25 67.80
CA MET A 52 -10.20 -18.87 67.47
C MET A 52 -9.37 -18.75 66.19
N ILE A 53 -8.41 -19.66 65.97
CA ILE A 53 -7.62 -19.75 64.74
C ILE A 53 -8.53 -20.08 63.55
N ASN A 54 -9.47 -21.02 63.70
CA ASN A 54 -10.44 -21.37 62.66
C ASN A 54 -11.34 -20.21 62.27
N ILE A 55 -11.85 -19.44 63.24
CA ILE A 55 -12.67 -18.25 62.96
C ILE A 55 -11.86 -17.21 62.21
N LYS A 56 -10.63 -16.91 62.66
CA LYS A 56 -9.73 -15.98 61.96
C LYS A 56 -9.41 -16.45 60.53
N PHE A 57 -9.18 -17.75 60.35
CA PHE A 57 -8.92 -18.35 59.05
C PHE A 57 -10.12 -18.23 58.10
N GLN A 58 -11.33 -18.57 58.57
CA GLN A 58 -12.55 -18.45 57.77
C GLN A 58 -12.83 -17.01 57.34
N LEU A 59 -12.61 -16.03 58.24
CA LEU A 59 -12.74 -14.61 57.92
C LEU A 59 -11.75 -14.17 56.83
N ARG A 60 -10.48 -14.56 56.97
CA ARG A 60 -9.43 -14.24 55.98
C ARG A 60 -9.68 -14.91 54.63
N ASN A 61 -10.14 -16.16 54.62
CA ASN A 61 -10.51 -16.87 53.39
C ASN A 61 -11.67 -16.17 52.66
N ARG A 62 -12.69 -15.72 53.41
CA ARG A 62 -13.82 -14.98 52.84
C ARG A 62 -13.37 -13.67 52.19
N ILE A 63 -12.43 -12.95 52.82
CA ILE A 63 -11.84 -11.72 52.26
C ILE A 63 -11.07 -12.03 50.97
N TYR A 64 -10.25 -13.09 50.96
CA TYR A 64 -9.49 -13.52 49.79
C TYR A 64 -10.41 -13.87 48.61
N LEU A 65 -11.41 -14.73 48.81
CA LEU A 65 -12.34 -15.14 47.76
C LEU A 65 -13.13 -13.95 47.19
N ASN A 66 -13.55 -13.02 48.03
CA ASN A 66 -14.21 -11.79 47.58
C ASN A 66 -13.27 -10.92 46.74
N HIS A 67 -12.00 -10.80 47.13
CA HIS A 67 -11.01 -10.04 46.37
C HIS A 67 -10.72 -10.68 45.01
N VAL A 68 -10.55 -12.01 44.95
CA VAL A 68 -10.33 -12.76 43.71
C VAL A 68 -11.53 -12.63 42.77
N LYS A 69 -12.75 -12.82 43.28
CA LYS A 69 -13.99 -12.66 42.48
C LYS A 69 -14.14 -11.24 41.92
N LYS A 70 -13.88 -10.20 42.73
CA LYS A 70 -13.94 -8.80 42.29
C LYS A 70 -12.90 -8.52 41.20
N THR A 71 -11.71 -9.08 41.35
CA THR A 71 -10.59 -8.93 40.42
C THR A 71 -10.86 -9.65 39.09
N ALA A 72 -11.35 -10.90 39.14
CA ALA A 72 -11.75 -11.68 37.97
C ALA A 72 -12.88 -10.99 37.18
N LYS A 73 -13.90 -10.46 37.86
CA LYS A 73 -14.98 -9.70 37.23
C LYS A 73 -14.44 -8.45 36.52
N LYS A 74 -13.53 -7.71 37.17
CA LYS A 74 -12.88 -6.52 36.57
C LYS A 74 -12.00 -6.88 35.37
N THR A 75 -11.31 -8.02 35.38
CA THR A 75 -10.52 -8.49 34.24
C THR A 75 -11.42 -8.89 33.06
N LEU A 76 -12.54 -9.57 33.32
CA LEU A 76 -13.51 -9.97 32.29
C LEU A 76 -14.20 -8.77 31.64
N THR A 77 -14.55 -7.73 32.41
CA THR A 77 -15.12 -6.50 31.86
C THR A 77 -14.10 -5.76 30.99
N LEU A 78 -12.83 -5.69 31.43
CA LEU A 78 -11.76 -5.04 30.65
C LEU A 78 -11.41 -5.80 29.37
N SER A 79 -11.47 -7.15 29.37
CA SER A 79 -11.23 -7.94 28.16
C SER A 79 -12.40 -7.86 27.18
N SER A 80 -13.64 -7.90 27.66
CA SER A 80 -14.86 -7.76 26.85
C SER A 80 -14.94 -6.39 26.16
N ASP A 81 -14.67 -5.31 26.90
CA ASP A 81 -14.67 -3.94 26.36
C ASP A 81 -13.61 -3.76 25.28
N SER A 82 -12.46 -4.42 25.40
CA SER A 82 -11.40 -4.37 24.39
C SER A 82 -11.75 -5.16 23.12
N LEU A 83 -12.49 -6.27 23.24
CA LEU A 83 -12.92 -7.09 22.11
C LEU A 83 -14.08 -6.44 21.37
N LEU A 84 -15.07 -5.89 22.09
CA LEU A 84 -16.18 -5.12 21.51
C LEU A 84 -15.69 -3.84 20.84
N LYS A 85 -14.75 -3.09 21.44
CA LYS A 85 -14.13 -1.92 20.79
C LYS A 85 -13.36 -2.30 19.52
N LYS A 86 -12.63 -3.42 19.53
CA LYS A 86 -11.94 -3.94 18.33
C LYS A 86 -12.92 -4.38 17.25
N ALA A 87 -14.02 -5.06 17.62
CA ALA A 87 -15.04 -5.49 16.68
C ALA A 87 -15.80 -4.30 16.08
N ALA A 88 -16.22 -3.34 16.92
CA ALA A 88 -16.85 -2.10 16.48
C ALA A 88 -15.93 -1.27 15.58
N SER A 89 -14.64 -1.17 15.91
CA SER A 89 -13.65 -0.50 15.05
C SER A 89 -13.48 -1.22 13.71
N LYS A 90 -13.39 -2.55 13.69
CA LYS A 90 -13.33 -3.32 12.43
C LYS A 90 -14.60 -3.15 11.59
N PHE A 91 -15.77 -3.14 12.23
CA PHE A 91 -17.05 -2.96 11.57
C PHE A 91 -17.18 -1.54 10.98
N LEU A 92 -16.82 -0.52 11.75
CA LEU A 92 -16.80 0.86 11.28
C LEU A 92 -15.81 1.05 10.12
N ASN A 93 -14.60 0.49 10.23
CA ASN A 93 -13.63 0.49 9.15
C ASN A 93 -14.17 -0.21 7.90
N ALA A 94 -14.87 -1.34 8.05
CA ALA A 94 -15.47 -2.06 6.93
C ALA A 94 -16.58 -1.24 6.23
N ILE A 95 -17.44 -0.56 7.00
CA ILE A 95 -18.47 0.35 6.46
C ILE A 95 -17.81 1.50 5.70
N VAL A 96 -16.81 2.16 6.29
CA VAL A 96 -16.11 3.27 5.63
C VAL A 96 -15.45 2.79 4.34
N LEU A 97 -14.77 1.64 4.35
CA LEU A 97 -14.16 1.06 3.16
C LEU A 97 -15.20 0.70 2.09
N LEU A 98 -16.38 0.22 2.49
CA LEU A 98 -17.46 -0.10 1.56
C LEU A 98 -18.04 1.16 0.91
N ILE A 99 -18.30 2.21 1.69
CA ILE A 99 -18.80 3.50 1.18
C ILE A 99 -17.80 4.12 0.22
N VAL A 100 -16.53 4.19 0.63
CA VAL A 100 -15.44 4.70 -0.23
C VAL A 100 -15.32 3.85 -1.49
N GLY A 101 -15.43 2.53 -1.38
CA GLY A 101 -15.43 1.61 -2.50
C GLY A 101 -16.56 1.88 -3.49
N ILE A 102 -17.80 2.10 -3.02
CA ILE A 102 -18.94 2.45 -3.86
C ILE A 102 -18.71 3.79 -4.57
N ILE A 103 -18.24 4.81 -3.87
CA ILE A 103 -17.95 6.13 -4.45
C ILE A 103 -16.90 6.03 -5.56
N ILE A 104 -15.83 5.27 -5.34
CA ILE A 104 -14.76 5.06 -6.32
C ILE A 104 -15.25 4.26 -7.53
N LEU A 105 -16.10 3.23 -7.32
CA LEU A 105 -16.59 2.37 -8.39
C LEU A 105 -17.74 2.98 -9.20
N CYS A 106 -18.46 3.95 -8.65
CA CYS A 106 -19.59 4.62 -9.30
C CYS A 106 -19.28 5.14 -10.72
N PRO A 107 -18.21 5.92 -10.98
CA PRO A 107 -17.89 6.38 -12.33
C PRO A 107 -17.54 5.23 -13.30
N PHE A 108 -16.90 4.16 -12.81
CA PHE A 108 -16.60 2.97 -13.63
C PHE A 108 -17.88 2.20 -13.98
N TYR A 109 -18.79 2.07 -13.03
CA TYR A 109 -20.11 1.50 -13.27
C TYR A 109 -20.85 2.30 -14.36
N TRP A 110 -20.88 3.63 -14.24
CA TRP A 110 -21.53 4.48 -15.23
C TRP A 110 -20.90 4.35 -16.61
N MET A 111 -19.57 4.31 -16.68
CA MET A 111 -18.82 4.10 -17.92
C MET A 111 -19.19 2.77 -18.58
N ILE A 112 -19.20 1.68 -17.80
CA ILE A 112 -19.56 0.34 -18.30
C ILE A 112 -20.99 0.34 -18.81
N ILE A 113 -21.95 0.75 -17.99
CA ILE A 113 -23.37 0.72 -18.37
C ILE A 113 -23.66 1.61 -19.59
N THR A 114 -23.10 2.81 -19.63
CA THR A 114 -23.32 3.76 -20.74
C THR A 114 -22.75 3.22 -22.06
N SER A 115 -21.67 2.43 -22.02
CA SER A 115 -21.11 1.79 -23.23
C SER A 115 -22.05 0.76 -23.89
N PHE A 116 -22.98 0.18 -23.12
CA PHE A 116 -23.96 -0.79 -23.62
C PHE A 116 -25.30 -0.15 -24.01
N LYS A 117 -25.47 1.15 -23.77
CA LYS A 117 -26.69 1.88 -24.13
C LYS A 117 -26.69 2.29 -25.61
N THR A 118 -27.89 2.37 -26.16
CA THR A 118 -28.10 2.97 -27.48
C THR A 118 -27.97 4.49 -27.40
N TYR A 119 -27.54 5.15 -28.49
CA TYR A 119 -27.38 6.60 -28.47
C TYR A 119 -28.64 7.37 -28.05
N PRO A 120 -29.86 7.02 -28.52
CA PRO A 120 -31.08 7.70 -28.10
C PRO A 120 -31.37 7.61 -26.59
N GLU A 121 -30.71 6.72 -25.84
CA GLU A 121 -30.86 6.63 -24.38
C GLU A 121 -29.87 7.54 -23.63
N VAL A 122 -28.81 7.99 -24.31
CA VAL A 122 -27.72 8.78 -23.73
C VAL A 122 -27.56 10.14 -24.39
N ALA A 123 -28.51 10.52 -25.25
CA ALA A 123 -28.49 11.79 -25.94
C ALA A 123 -28.67 12.95 -24.92
N PRO A 124 -28.10 14.13 -25.21
CA PRO A 124 -28.26 15.30 -24.36
C PRO A 124 -29.74 15.62 -24.09
N GLY A 125 -30.09 15.87 -22.82
CA GLY A 125 -31.46 16.20 -22.41
C GLY A 125 -32.37 15.02 -22.08
N ILE A 126 -31.85 13.78 -22.09
CA ILE A 126 -32.60 12.58 -21.72
C ILE A 126 -32.20 12.13 -20.32
N ASP A 127 -33.19 11.77 -19.50
CA ASP A 127 -32.97 11.23 -18.16
C ASP A 127 -32.20 9.91 -18.23
N GLN A 128 -31.00 9.92 -17.64
CA GLN A 128 -30.12 8.77 -17.67
C GLN A 128 -30.62 7.71 -16.69
N THR A 129 -30.94 6.54 -17.23
CA THR A 129 -31.36 5.35 -16.48
C THR A 129 -30.17 4.71 -15.73
N ILE A 130 -30.45 4.06 -14.60
CA ILE A 130 -29.42 3.28 -13.89
C ILE A 130 -29.04 2.03 -14.70
N TRP A 131 -29.99 1.42 -15.41
CA TRP A 131 -29.79 0.24 -16.25
C TRP A 131 -30.15 0.51 -17.71
N PRO A 132 -29.49 -0.11 -18.70
CA PRO A 132 -29.86 0.02 -20.11
C PRO A 132 -31.30 -0.47 -20.33
N LYS A 133 -32.11 0.33 -21.03
CA LYS A 133 -33.42 -0.13 -21.51
C LYS A 133 -33.27 -1.22 -22.57
N VAL A 134 -32.26 -1.07 -23.43
CA VAL A 134 -31.90 -2.04 -24.47
C VAL A 134 -30.39 -2.24 -24.43
N TRP A 135 -29.96 -3.47 -24.20
CA TRP A 135 -28.55 -3.85 -24.27
C TRP A 135 -28.09 -3.89 -25.73
N SER A 136 -27.08 -3.09 -26.06
CA SER A 136 -26.54 -2.99 -27.42
C SER A 136 -25.02 -3.00 -27.43
N LEU A 137 -24.45 -3.73 -28.40
CA LEU A 137 -23.02 -3.73 -28.70
C LEU A 137 -22.65 -2.74 -29.83
N GLN A 138 -23.60 -1.90 -30.25
CA GLN A 138 -23.42 -1.00 -31.38
C GLN A 138 -22.27 -0.01 -31.15
N ALA A 139 -22.17 0.54 -29.94
CA ALA A 139 -21.09 1.48 -29.58
C ALA A 139 -19.71 0.85 -29.79
N TYR A 140 -19.51 -0.41 -29.40
CA TYR A 140 -18.25 -1.13 -29.62
C TYR A 140 -17.95 -1.36 -31.11
N LYS A 141 -18.97 -1.73 -31.90
CA LYS A 141 -18.82 -1.89 -33.36
C LYS A 141 -18.42 -0.56 -34.01
N ASP A 142 -19.02 0.52 -33.57
CA ASP A 142 -18.75 1.86 -34.11
C ASP A 142 -17.37 2.36 -33.66
N THR A 143 -16.95 2.12 -32.41
CA THR A 143 -15.57 2.36 -31.98
C THR A 143 -14.58 1.61 -32.88
N LEU A 144 -14.79 0.32 -33.13
CA LEU A 144 -13.89 -0.48 -33.97
C LEU A 144 -13.85 0.00 -35.42
N LYS A 145 -14.97 0.47 -35.98
CA LYS A 145 -15.01 1.11 -37.31
C LYS A 145 -14.19 2.40 -37.32
N VAL A 146 -14.35 3.25 -36.31
CA VAL A 146 -13.58 4.49 -36.17
C VAL A 146 -12.09 4.19 -36.10
N VAL A 147 -11.67 3.22 -35.28
CA VAL A 147 -10.26 2.81 -35.26
C VAL A 147 -9.80 2.26 -36.61
N LYS A 148 -10.62 1.44 -37.29
CA LYS A 148 -10.28 0.88 -38.60
C LYS A 148 -10.12 1.97 -39.67
N ASN A 149 -11.02 2.94 -39.73
CA ASN A 149 -10.91 4.07 -40.64
C ASN A 149 -9.63 4.88 -40.39
N MET A 150 -9.23 5.03 -39.12
CA MET A 150 -7.97 5.69 -38.76
C MET A 150 -6.74 4.83 -39.11
N ALA A 151 -6.86 3.51 -38.99
CA ALA A 151 -5.83 2.55 -39.35
C ALA A 151 -5.54 2.56 -40.85
N ASP A 152 -6.61 2.55 -41.66
CA ASP A 152 -6.54 2.49 -43.12
C ASP A 152 -5.89 3.75 -43.73
N LEU A 153 -5.88 4.89 -43.02
CA LEU A 153 -5.22 6.11 -43.49
C LEU A 153 -3.68 6.02 -43.52
N ASN A 154 -3.06 5.06 -42.83
CA ASN A 154 -1.61 4.94 -42.70
C ASN A 154 -1.09 3.48 -42.61
N ASP A 155 -1.91 2.49 -42.97
CA ASP A 155 -1.64 1.05 -42.73
C ASP A 155 -1.34 0.71 -41.24
N LEU A 156 -1.89 1.49 -40.30
CA LEU A 156 -1.62 1.34 -38.87
C LEU A 156 -2.66 0.47 -38.17
N ASN A 157 -2.37 -0.82 -37.98
CA ASN A 157 -3.25 -1.72 -37.23
C ASN A 157 -3.46 -1.26 -35.75
N ILE A 158 -4.61 -1.61 -35.16
CA ILE A 158 -4.93 -1.35 -33.74
C ILE A 158 -3.82 -1.87 -32.80
N SER A 159 -3.24 -3.02 -33.16
CA SER A 159 -2.10 -3.62 -32.47
C SER A 159 -0.88 -2.70 -32.40
N ARG A 160 -0.67 -1.84 -33.39
CA ARG A 160 0.45 -0.89 -33.42
C ARG A 160 0.33 0.17 -32.35
N PHE A 161 -0.86 0.72 -32.10
CA PHE A 161 -1.08 1.69 -31.01
C PHE A 161 -0.74 1.07 -29.64
N PHE A 162 -1.13 -0.19 -29.44
CA PHE A 162 -0.79 -0.94 -28.23
C PHE A 162 0.73 -1.17 -28.11
N ILE A 163 1.37 -1.65 -29.18
CA ILE A 163 2.83 -1.87 -29.22
C ILE A 163 3.57 -0.56 -28.94
N ASN A 164 3.19 0.54 -29.61
CA ASN A 164 3.79 1.85 -29.37
C ASN A 164 3.66 2.26 -27.90
N SER A 165 2.50 2.08 -27.28
CA SER A 165 2.27 2.42 -25.88
C SER A 165 3.15 1.61 -24.93
N VAL A 166 3.22 0.29 -25.16
CA VAL A 166 4.06 -0.63 -24.37
C VAL A 166 5.54 -0.29 -24.55
N VAL A 167 5.99 -0.07 -25.80
CA VAL A 167 7.38 0.26 -26.12
C VAL A 167 7.77 1.59 -25.51
N VAL A 168 6.95 2.64 -25.69
CA VAL A 168 7.22 3.96 -25.11
C VAL A 168 7.26 3.87 -23.59
N ALA A 169 6.28 3.24 -22.94
CA ALA A 169 6.24 3.13 -21.49
C ALA A 169 7.40 2.31 -20.92
N LEU A 170 7.73 1.16 -21.51
CA LEU A 170 8.84 0.33 -21.04
C LEU A 170 10.19 1.00 -21.27
N LEU A 171 10.46 1.51 -22.48
CA LEU A 171 11.76 2.12 -22.79
C LEU A 171 11.98 3.42 -22.03
N SER A 172 10.97 4.28 -21.92
CA SER A 172 11.07 5.51 -21.12
C SER A 172 11.40 5.18 -19.67
N THR A 173 10.69 4.22 -19.08
CA THR A 173 10.88 3.81 -17.68
C THR A 173 12.23 3.15 -17.46
N LEU A 174 12.65 2.21 -18.33
CA LEU A 174 13.93 1.52 -18.16
C LEU A 174 15.12 2.46 -18.32
N LEU A 175 15.09 3.36 -19.31
CA LEU A 175 16.14 4.36 -19.48
C LEU A 175 16.13 5.37 -18.33
N GLN A 176 14.95 5.81 -17.89
CA GLN A 176 14.79 6.68 -16.73
C GLN A 176 15.39 6.04 -15.47
N LEU A 177 15.09 4.77 -15.20
CA LEU A 177 15.64 4.03 -14.07
C LEU A 177 17.14 3.86 -14.18
N PHE A 178 17.65 3.55 -15.36
CA PHE A 178 19.08 3.41 -15.59
C PHE A 178 19.82 4.71 -15.28
N VAL A 179 19.35 5.84 -15.82
CA VAL A 179 19.87 7.18 -15.51
C VAL A 179 19.73 7.49 -14.01
N SER A 180 18.59 7.15 -13.41
CA SER A 180 18.32 7.37 -11.99
C SER A 180 19.19 6.52 -11.06
N LEU A 181 19.54 5.30 -11.47
CA LEU A 181 20.41 4.41 -10.74
C LEU A 181 21.84 4.98 -10.66
N LEU A 182 22.35 5.43 -11.81
CA LEU A 182 23.66 6.06 -11.90
C LEU A 182 23.68 7.41 -11.16
N GLY A 183 22.70 8.27 -11.41
CA GLY A 183 22.58 9.58 -10.76
C GLY A 183 22.41 9.46 -9.24
N GLY A 184 21.56 8.54 -8.78
CA GLY A 184 21.33 8.31 -7.36
C GLY A 184 22.56 7.77 -6.64
N PHE A 185 23.30 6.84 -7.27
CA PHE A 185 24.56 6.33 -6.72
C PHE A 185 25.67 7.38 -6.72
N ALA A 186 25.70 8.26 -7.73
CA ALA A 186 26.61 9.40 -7.75
C ALA A 186 26.31 10.35 -6.60
N ILE A 187 25.05 10.76 -6.40
CA ILE A 187 24.63 11.64 -5.29
C ILE A 187 24.96 11.01 -3.93
N TYR A 188 24.71 9.72 -3.75
CA TYR A 188 25.07 8.99 -2.52
C TYR A 188 26.57 9.06 -2.19
N ASN A 189 27.43 8.93 -3.21
CA ASN A 189 28.88 8.95 -3.04
C ASN A 189 29.46 10.37 -3.01
N TRP A 190 28.72 11.35 -3.51
CA TRP A 190 29.15 12.73 -3.55
C TRP A 190 29.22 13.24 -2.10
N LYS A 191 30.42 13.57 -1.62
CA LYS A 191 30.64 14.13 -0.27
C LYS A 191 31.40 15.44 -0.37
N THR A 192 30.73 16.49 -0.84
CA THR A 192 31.32 17.84 -0.93
C THR A 192 30.59 18.81 -0.02
N ARG A 193 31.28 19.90 0.35
CA ARG A 193 30.73 20.97 1.18
C ARG A 193 29.48 21.63 0.55
N PHE A 194 29.33 21.56 -0.77
CA PHE A 194 28.24 22.19 -1.53
C PHE A 194 27.07 21.23 -1.87
N ASN A 195 27.07 20.00 -1.34
CA ASN A 195 26.00 19.03 -1.61
C ASN A 195 24.61 19.59 -1.37
N SER A 196 24.41 20.27 -0.23
CA SER A 196 23.10 20.81 0.14
C SER A 196 22.63 21.86 -0.87
N VAL A 197 23.54 22.72 -1.35
CA VAL A 197 23.22 23.75 -2.35
C VAL A 197 22.84 23.11 -3.68
N PHE A 198 23.61 22.12 -4.13
CA PHE A 198 23.32 21.41 -5.37
C PHE A 198 21.98 20.66 -5.32
N LEU A 199 21.69 19.98 -4.20
CA LEU A 199 20.39 19.34 -3.97
C LEU A 199 19.25 20.35 -3.95
N ILE A 200 19.44 21.51 -3.31
CA ILE A 200 18.44 22.60 -3.33
C ILE A 200 18.16 23.02 -4.78
N ILE A 201 19.19 23.30 -5.58
CA ILE A 201 19.03 23.71 -7.00
C ILE A 201 18.26 22.63 -7.79
N ILE A 202 18.65 21.37 -7.63
CA ILE A 202 17.98 20.23 -8.29
C ILE A 202 16.50 20.16 -7.90
N PHE A 203 16.16 20.32 -6.62
CA PHE A 203 14.76 20.30 -6.19
C PHE A 203 13.99 21.53 -6.65
N SER A 204 14.61 22.71 -6.70
CA SER A 204 13.97 23.92 -7.23
C SER A 204 13.53 23.74 -8.67
N ILE A 205 14.32 23.03 -9.49
CA ILE A 205 13.93 22.70 -10.88
C ILE A 205 12.67 21.81 -10.91
N MET A 206 12.52 20.90 -9.95
CA MET A 206 11.36 20.02 -9.84
C MET A 206 10.09 20.74 -9.36
N MET A 207 10.22 21.91 -8.72
CA MET A 207 9.06 22.73 -8.33
C MET A 207 8.41 23.44 -9.52
N VAL A 208 9.15 23.58 -10.63
CA VAL A 208 8.58 24.11 -11.87
C VAL A 208 7.64 23.05 -12.46
N PRO A 209 6.34 23.35 -12.65
CA PRO A 209 5.41 22.39 -13.22
C PRO A 209 5.84 22.04 -14.65
N GLY A 210 5.80 20.75 -14.97
CA GLY A 210 6.21 20.24 -16.29
C GLY A 210 5.47 20.91 -17.44
N GLU A 211 4.24 21.34 -17.22
CA GLU A 211 3.38 21.99 -18.23
C GLU A 211 3.83 23.40 -18.59
N ALA A 212 4.46 24.13 -17.66
CA ALA A 212 5.06 25.43 -17.98
C ALA A 212 6.25 25.28 -18.94
N LEU A 213 6.90 24.12 -18.94
CA LEU A 213 8.03 23.81 -19.81
C LEU A 213 7.61 23.19 -21.14
N LEU A 214 6.31 22.97 -21.38
CA LEU A 214 5.79 22.24 -22.54
C LEU A 214 6.23 22.88 -23.86
N MET A 215 5.97 24.19 -24.02
CA MET A 215 6.32 24.95 -25.23
C MET A 215 7.83 24.95 -25.49
N GLY A 216 8.63 25.18 -24.45
CA GLY A 216 10.09 25.18 -24.55
C GLY A 216 10.65 23.81 -24.96
N ARG A 217 10.12 22.73 -24.37
CA ARG A 217 10.46 21.35 -24.74
C ARG A 217 10.05 21.05 -26.18
N PHE A 218 8.87 21.46 -26.62
CA PHE A 218 8.43 21.29 -27.99
C PHE A 218 9.39 21.95 -28.98
N VAL A 219 9.74 23.22 -28.76
CA VAL A 219 10.69 23.94 -29.63
C VAL A 219 12.05 23.24 -29.68
N LEU A 220 12.57 22.78 -28.52
CA LEU A 220 13.85 22.09 -28.46
C LEU A 220 13.84 20.77 -29.25
N ILE A 221 12.84 19.93 -29.03
CA ILE A 221 12.71 18.61 -29.66
C ILE A 221 12.43 18.74 -31.16
N SER A 222 11.62 19.72 -31.56
CA SER A 222 11.38 20.03 -32.97
C SER A 222 12.64 20.53 -33.67
N ARG A 223 13.45 21.39 -33.02
CA ARG A 223 14.76 21.83 -33.55
C ARG A 223 15.77 20.69 -33.68
N MET A 224 15.68 19.67 -32.82
CA MET A 224 16.48 18.44 -32.92
C MET A 224 16.01 17.51 -34.05
N GLY A 225 14.90 17.81 -34.72
CA GLY A 225 14.33 16.96 -35.77
C GLY A 225 13.70 15.67 -35.23
N TRP A 226 13.38 15.61 -33.94
CA TRP A 226 12.81 14.41 -33.30
C TRP A 226 11.28 14.42 -33.27
N ALA A 227 10.63 15.52 -33.66
CA ALA A 227 9.18 15.60 -33.78
C ALA A 227 8.64 14.44 -34.63
N ASN A 228 7.44 13.93 -34.29
CA ASN A 228 6.83 12.76 -34.94
C ASN A 228 7.59 11.43 -34.82
N THR A 229 8.61 11.33 -33.97
CA THR A 229 9.36 10.08 -33.73
C THR A 229 9.15 9.51 -32.33
N GLY A 230 9.37 8.20 -32.16
CA GLY A 230 9.37 7.56 -30.83
C GLY A 230 10.43 8.12 -29.87
N LEU A 231 11.53 8.68 -30.39
CA LEU A 231 12.56 9.32 -29.56
C LEU A 231 12.02 10.54 -28.81
N ALA A 232 11.16 11.33 -29.45
CA ALA A 232 10.50 12.47 -28.80
C ALA A 232 9.58 12.06 -27.64
N LEU A 233 9.07 10.83 -27.64
CA LEU A 233 8.25 10.31 -26.54
C LEU A 233 9.07 9.76 -25.39
N ILE A 234 10.30 9.29 -25.65
CA ILE A 234 11.12 8.53 -24.70
C ILE A 234 12.17 9.43 -24.03
N VAL A 235 13.03 10.06 -24.84
CA VAL A 235 14.26 10.71 -24.37
C VAL A 235 14.02 11.89 -23.42
N PRO A 236 13.01 12.77 -23.61
CA PRO A 236 12.85 13.94 -22.75
C PRO A 236 12.58 13.62 -21.26
N PHE A 237 12.13 12.40 -20.95
CA PHE A 237 11.69 12.02 -19.60
C PHE A 237 12.67 11.13 -18.84
N ILE A 238 13.78 10.73 -19.46
CA ILE A 238 14.76 9.84 -18.81
C ILE A 238 15.49 10.53 -17.63
N GLY A 239 15.61 11.86 -17.68
CA GLY A 239 16.23 12.68 -16.63
C GLY A 239 15.27 13.06 -15.51
N ASN A 240 14.69 12.08 -14.81
CA ASN A 240 13.72 12.36 -13.75
C ASN A 240 14.38 12.61 -12.39
N VAL A 241 14.39 13.88 -11.97
CA VAL A 241 14.95 14.34 -10.69
C VAL A 241 14.36 13.62 -9.48
N PHE A 242 13.04 13.42 -9.46
CA PHE A 242 12.37 12.74 -8.35
C PHE A 242 12.88 11.30 -8.20
N THR A 243 12.98 10.57 -9.30
CA THR A 243 13.44 9.17 -9.29
C THR A 243 14.92 9.06 -8.92
N ILE A 244 15.76 9.96 -9.44
CA ILE A 244 17.18 10.06 -9.06
C ILE A 244 17.30 10.22 -7.53
N TYR A 245 16.52 11.14 -6.95
CA TYR A 245 16.57 11.39 -5.51
C TYR A 245 16.01 10.23 -4.69
N LEU A 246 14.90 9.62 -5.12
CA LEU A 246 14.34 8.43 -4.49
C LEU A 246 15.39 7.31 -4.39
N VAL A 247 16.14 7.08 -5.47
CA VAL A 247 17.21 6.09 -5.52
C VAL A 247 18.41 6.50 -4.65
N ALA A 248 18.80 7.78 -4.66
CA ALA A 248 19.86 8.29 -3.79
C ALA A 248 19.55 8.07 -2.30
N ASN A 249 18.30 8.32 -1.90
CA ASN A 249 17.83 8.08 -0.53
C ASN A 249 17.86 6.59 -0.18
N ALA A 250 17.48 5.71 -1.11
CA ALA A 250 17.55 4.28 -0.89
C ALA A 250 18.99 3.78 -0.72
N PHE A 251 19.94 4.28 -1.50
CA PHE A 251 21.36 3.99 -1.30
C PHE A 251 21.89 4.55 0.02
N SER A 252 21.46 5.75 0.42
CA SER A 252 21.88 6.38 1.68
C SER A 252 21.36 5.63 2.91
N ALA A 253 20.22 4.94 2.78
CA ALA A 253 19.70 4.05 3.82
C ALA A 253 20.51 2.75 3.97
N LEU A 254 21.38 2.41 3.01
CA LEU A 254 22.31 1.31 3.18
C LEU A 254 23.37 1.72 4.21
N GLY A 255 23.48 0.95 5.29
CA GLY A 255 24.49 1.18 6.33
C GLY A 255 25.90 1.20 5.74
N SER A 256 26.77 2.06 6.30
CA SER A 256 28.16 2.20 5.82
C SER A 256 28.96 0.89 5.89
N ASP A 257 28.53 -0.05 6.73
CA ASP A 257 29.19 -1.32 7.00
C ASP A 257 29.10 -2.27 5.80
N LEU A 258 28.02 -2.20 5.01
CA LEU A 258 27.89 -3.00 3.79
C LEU A 258 28.98 -2.68 2.77
N ARG A 259 29.38 -1.41 2.69
CA ARG A 259 30.48 -0.95 1.82
C ARG A 259 31.86 -1.29 2.40
N LYS A 260 32.01 -1.34 3.73
CA LYS A 260 33.27 -1.77 4.36
C LYS A 260 33.49 -3.26 4.18
N ALA A 261 32.44 -4.07 4.40
CA ALA A 261 32.47 -5.51 4.19
C ALA A 261 32.85 -5.87 2.75
N SER A 262 32.23 -5.22 1.75
CA SER A 262 32.56 -5.48 0.35
C SER A 262 34.01 -5.17 -0.03
N LYS A 263 34.63 -4.17 0.62
CA LYS A 263 36.06 -3.89 0.45
C LYS A 263 36.96 -4.96 1.06
N ILE A 264 36.56 -5.55 2.19
CA ILE A 264 37.27 -6.67 2.82
C ILE A 264 37.22 -7.90 1.89
N ASP A 265 36.07 -8.12 1.23
CA ASP A 265 35.88 -9.19 0.23
C ASP A 265 36.58 -8.91 -1.13
N GLY A 266 37.34 -7.82 -1.25
CA GLY A 266 38.11 -7.49 -2.46
C GLY A 266 37.28 -7.01 -3.65
N LEU A 267 36.00 -6.64 -3.45
CA LEU A 267 35.15 -6.17 -4.53
C LEU A 267 35.55 -4.75 -4.98
N SER A 268 35.66 -4.56 -6.30
CA SER A 268 35.78 -3.22 -6.88
C SER A 268 34.51 -2.38 -6.65
N ASN A 269 34.61 -1.06 -6.74
CA ASN A 269 33.45 -0.16 -6.60
C ASN A 269 32.34 -0.48 -7.62
N PHE A 270 32.71 -0.86 -8.84
CA PHE A 270 31.77 -1.24 -9.89
C PHE A 270 31.05 -2.56 -9.55
N GLN A 271 31.79 -3.55 -9.05
CA GLN A 271 31.20 -4.80 -8.57
C GLN A 271 30.29 -4.57 -7.36
N TYR A 272 30.70 -3.71 -6.41
CA TYR A 272 29.85 -3.33 -5.28
C TYR A 272 28.53 -2.70 -5.76
N PHE A 273 28.60 -1.80 -6.74
CA PHE A 273 27.41 -1.14 -7.30
C PHE A 273 26.42 -2.15 -7.91
N PHE A 274 26.87 -3.02 -8.82
CA PHE A 274 25.98 -3.95 -9.52
C PHE A 274 25.59 -5.19 -8.70
N LYS A 275 26.52 -5.76 -7.93
CA LYS A 275 26.30 -7.04 -7.23
C LYS A 275 25.69 -6.88 -5.83
N ILE A 276 25.90 -5.74 -5.17
CA ILE A 276 25.50 -5.56 -3.76
C ILE A 276 24.53 -4.38 -3.62
N ALA A 277 24.95 -3.17 -3.96
CA ALA A 277 24.17 -1.97 -3.69
C ALA A 277 22.85 -1.95 -4.47
N THR A 278 22.88 -2.24 -5.77
CA THR A 278 21.68 -2.21 -6.63
C THR A 278 20.64 -3.26 -6.24
N PRO A 279 21.00 -4.56 -6.02
CA PRO A 279 20.04 -5.56 -5.55
C PRO A 279 19.48 -5.24 -4.15
N ALA A 280 20.28 -4.62 -3.27
CA ALA A 280 19.84 -4.25 -1.92
C ALA A 280 18.70 -3.22 -1.92
N ILE A 281 18.62 -2.36 -2.94
CA ILE A 281 17.53 -1.37 -3.09
C ILE A 281 16.43 -1.82 -4.08
N SER A 282 16.37 -3.12 -4.42
CA SER A 282 15.43 -3.67 -5.40
C SER A 282 13.97 -3.30 -5.14
N ALA A 283 13.53 -3.25 -3.88
CA ALA A 283 12.18 -2.83 -3.53
C ALA A 283 11.87 -1.38 -3.97
N THR A 284 12.84 -0.47 -3.83
CA THR A 284 12.73 0.91 -4.31
C THR A 284 12.70 0.96 -5.84
N LEU A 285 13.55 0.15 -6.50
CA LEU A 285 13.60 0.09 -7.97
C LEU A 285 12.31 -0.44 -8.57
N VAL A 286 11.69 -1.46 -7.96
CA VAL A 286 10.38 -1.97 -8.39
C VAL A 286 9.30 -0.90 -8.22
N THR A 287 9.31 -0.17 -7.09
CA THR A 287 8.37 0.95 -6.89
C THR A 287 8.56 2.02 -7.96
N ALA A 288 9.80 2.44 -8.21
CA ALA A 288 10.13 3.45 -9.22
C ALA A 288 9.77 2.98 -10.65
N PHE A 289 9.99 1.71 -10.97
CA PHE A 289 9.60 1.11 -12.24
C PHE A 289 8.10 1.20 -12.47
N ILE A 290 7.32 0.79 -11.47
CA ILE A 290 5.86 0.74 -11.60
C ILE A 290 5.29 2.15 -11.66
N THR A 291 5.78 3.07 -10.83
CA THR A 291 5.40 4.49 -10.91
C THR A 291 5.74 5.07 -12.29
N GLY A 292 6.96 4.84 -12.79
CA GLY A 292 7.38 5.32 -14.11
C GLY A 292 6.52 4.75 -15.25
N LEU A 293 6.22 3.44 -15.21
CA LEU A 293 5.33 2.80 -16.18
C LEU A 293 3.94 3.42 -16.18
N ILE A 294 3.34 3.61 -15.01
CA ILE A 294 2.01 4.21 -14.89
C ILE A 294 2.03 5.66 -15.40
N THR A 295 3.06 6.44 -15.05
CA THR A 295 3.20 7.82 -15.51
C THR A 295 3.37 7.89 -17.03
N SER A 296 4.23 7.06 -17.61
CA SER A 296 4.46 7.07 -19.06
C SER A 296 3.25 6.54 -19.83
N TRP A 297 2.56 5.53 -19.31
CA TRP A 297 1.33 5.02 -19.93
C TRP A 297 0.21 6.05 -19.86
N ASN A 298 0.05 6.78 -18.77
CA ASN A 298 -1.02 7.78 -18.61
C ASN A 298 -0.69 9.13 -19.26
N SER A 299 0.47 9.25 -19.93
CA SER A 299 0.87 10.51 -20.56
C SER A 299 0.03 10.78 -21.81
N ILE A 300 -0.67 11.92 -21.81
CA ILE A 300 -1.50 12.37 -22.94
C ILE A 300 -0.94 13.67 -23.51
N LEU A 301 -0.76 14.67 -22.65
CA LEU A 301 -0.52 16.06 -23.07
C LEU A 301 0.75 16.24 -23.92
N TRP A 302 1.87 15.65 -23.51
CA TRP A 302 3.10 15.71 -24.30
C TRP A 302 2.98 14.94 -25.63
N PRO A 303 2.56 13.65 -25.66
CA PRO A 303 2.40 12.91 -26.90
C PRO A 303 1.52 13.59 -27.94
N ILE A 304 0.35 14.13 -27.55
CA ILE A 304 -0.55 14.82 -28.50
C ILE A 304 0.03 16.15 -29.02
N THR A 305 1.03 16.70 -28.35
CA THR A 305 1.66 17.97 -28.75
C THR A 305 2.81 17.74 -29.74
N ILE A 306 3.54 16.63 -29.61
CA ILE A 306 4.78 16.38 -30.38
C ILE A 306 4.63 15.34 -31.50
N ILE A 307 3.56 14.54 -31.47
CA ILE A 307 3.25 13.55 -32.48
C ILE A 307 1.96 13.96 -33.20
N ASP A 308 2.02 13.99 -34.52
CA ASP A 308 0.87 14.21 -35.38
C ASP A 308 -0.22 13.16 -35.14
N GLN A 309 -1.48 13.56 -35.28
CA GLN A 309 -2.63 12.67 -35.03
C GLN A 309 -2.63 11.40 -35.88
N ASN A 310 -2.00 11.48 -37.05
CA ASN A 310 -1.84 10.41 -38.03
C ASN A 310 -0.38 9.87 -38.03
N GLY A 311 0.40 10.14 -36.99
CA GLY A 311 1.77 9.65 -36.87
C GLY A 311 1.86 8.15 -36.63
N THR A 312 2.95 7.53 -37.06
CA THR A 312 3.21 6.09 -36.85
C THR A 312 3.45 5.72 -35.38
N TRP A 313 3.74 6.72 -34.53
CA TRP A 313 4.06 6.58 -33.11
C TRP A 313 2.90 6.92 -32.17
N THR A 314 1.67 7.05 -32.70
CA THR A 314 0.48 7.27 -31.88
C THR A 314 0.30 6.17 -30.83
N THR A 315 -0.04 6.55 -29.61
CA THR A 315 -0.24 5.67 -28.45
C THR A 315 -1.73 5.53 -28.11
N ILE A 316 -2.09 4.55 -27.27
CA ILE A 316 -3.46 4.31 -26.79
C ILE A 316 -4.04 5.53 -26.05
N PRO A 317 -3.30 6.23 -25.16
CA PRO A 317 -3.81 7.45 -24.53
C PRO A 317 -4.09 8.58 -25.52
N MET A 318 -3.28 8.72 -26.58
CA MET A 318 -3.54 9.68 -27.66
C MET A 318 -4.80 9.30 -28.44
N LEU A 319 -4.97 8.00 -28.72
CA LEU A 319 -6.17 7.48 -29.36
C LEU A 319 -7.42 7.74 -28.50
N LEU A 320 -7.31 7.55 -27.18
CA LEU A 320 -8.37 7.90 -26.24
C LEU A 320 -8.70 9.39 -26.27
N TYR A 321 -7.68 10.26 -26.27
CA TYR A 321 -7.90 11.71 -26.39
C TYR A 321 -8.64 12.07 -27.69
N LYS A 322 -8.27 11.44 -28.81
CA LYS A 322 -9.00 11.59 -30.08
C LYS A 322 -10.44 11.12 -29.92
N PHE A 323 -10.67 9.99 -29.25
CA PHE A 323 -12.01 9.47 -28.99
C PHE A 323 -12.90 10.42 -28.18
N LEU A 324 -12.33 11.09 -27.17
CA LEU A 324 -13.08 12.06 -26.37
C LEU A 324 -13.53 13.27 -27.20
N ASN A 325 -12.85 13.55 -28.31
CA ASN A 325 -13.15 14.65 -29.22
C ASN A 325 -13.90 14.22 -30.49
N ILE A 326 -14.32 12.94 -30.63
CA ILE A 326 -15.06 12.54 -31.84
C ILE A 326 -16.40 13.25 -31.91
N THR A 327 -16.78 13.57 -33.14
CA THR A 327 -18.10 14.05 -33.51
C THR A 327 -18.82 13.00 -34.35
N GLY A 328 -20.14 13.14 -34.49
CA GLY A 328 -20.98 12.19 -35.25
C GLY A 328 -20.50 11.93 -36.68
N GLN A 329 -19.90 12.92 -37.33
CA GLN A 329 -19.41 12.79 -38.71
C GLN A 329 -18.29 11.74 -38.85
N GLU A 330 -17.45 11.57 -37.81
CA GLU A 330 -16.35 10.59 -37.84
C GLU A 330 -16.81 9.14 -37.62
N VAL A 331 -18.01 8.96 -37.05
CA VAL A 331 -18.61 7.64 -36.83
C VAL A 331 -19.42 7.17 -38.06
N GLY A 332 -19.94 8.12 -38.86
CA GLY A 332 -20.61 7.88 -40.14
C GLY A 332 -21.69 8.92 -40.46
N ASN A 333 -22.18 8.94 -41.70
CA ASN A 333 -23.08 9.99 -42.24
C ASN A 333 -24.45 10.16 -41.54
N ASN A 334 -24.80 9.33 -40.55
CA ASN A 334 -26.03 9.42 -39.76
C ASN A 334 -25.76 9.33 -38.24
N ALA A 335 -24.50 9.47 -37.82
CA ALA A 335 -24.15 9.36 -36.42
C ALA A 335 -24.35 10.68 -35.67
N PRO A 336 -24.60 10.59 -34.36
CA PRO A 336 -25.05 11.73 -33.57
C PRO A 336 -23.91 12.71 -33.24
N ASN A 337 -24.25 14.00 -33.09
CA ASN A 337 -23.26 15.08 -32.89
C ASN A 337 -22.25 14.82 -31.76
N ASP A 338 -22.67 14.20 -30.65
CA ASP A 338 -21.77 13.83 -29.54
C ASP A 338 -22.06 12.40 -29.03
N PRO A 339 -21.44 11.36 -29.63
CA PRO A 339 -21.78 9.96 -29.35
C PRO A 339 -21.14 9.48 -28.04
N ILE A 340 -21.71 9.88 -26.91
CA ILE A 340 -21.16 9.58 -25.57
C ILE A 340 -21.05 8.07 -25.27
N ASN A 341 -21.98 7.25 -25.77
CA ASN A 341 -21.89 5.79 -25.66
C ASN A 341 -20.64 5.23 -26.38
N VAL A 342 -20.29 5.76 -27.56
CA VAL A 342 -19.07 5.39 -28.30
C VAL A 342 -17.82 5.84 -27.56
N LYS A 343 -17.84 7.05 -26.98
CA LYS A 343 -16.75 7.55 -26.13
C LYS A 343 -16.51 6.63 -24.93
N MET A 344 -17.56 6.22 -24.23
CA MET A 344 -17.46 5.31 -23.08
C MET A 344 -16.96 3.91 -23.49
N ALA A 345 -17.42 3.37 -24.63
CA ALA A 345 -16.91 2.12 -25.18
C ALA A 345 -15.42 2.20 -25.52
N ALA A 346 -14.96 3.31 -26.12
CA ALA A 346 -13.55 3.54 -26.39
C ALA A 346 -12.71 3.64 -25.12
N CYS A 347 -13.19 4.35 -24.09
CA CYS A 347 -12.53 4.40 -22.76
C CYS A 347 -12.30 3.01 -22.18
N LEU A 348 -13.30 2.12 -22.26
CA LEU A 348 -13.18 0.75 -21.75
C LEU A 348 -12.11 -0.05 -22.49
N ILE A 349 -12.09 0.03 -23.82
CA ILE A 349 -11.07 -0.65 -24.64
C ILE A 349 -9.68 -0.13 -24.29
N CYS A 350 -9.52 1.18 -24.08
CA CYS A 350 -8.22 1.79 -23.73
C CYS A 350 -7.75 1.45 -22.30
N ILE A 351 -8.67 1.24 -21.36
CA ILE A 351 -8.35 0.91 -19.95
C ILE A 351 -8.00 -0.58 -19.76
N LEU A 352 -8.56 -1.48 -20.57
CA LEU A 352 -8.33 -2.93 -20.44
C LEU A 352 -6.84 -3.33 -20.31
N PRO A 353 -5.92 -2.83 -21.16
CA PRO A 353 -4.48 -3.05 -20.99
C PRO A 353 -3.93 -2.74 -19.60
N MET A 354 -4.36 -1.63 -19.00
CA MET A 354 -3.91 -1.21 -17.68
C MET A 354 -4.45 -2.08 -16.57
N ILE A 355 -5.68 -2.58 -16.71
CA ILE A 355 -6.25 -3.57 -15.78
C ILE A 355 -5.41 -4.85 -15.81
N VAL A 356 -5.07 -5.35 -17.01
CA VAL A 356 -4.23 -6.55 -17.16
C VAL A 356 -2.85 -6.32 -16.54
N LEU A 357 -2.23 -5.17 -16.82
CA LEU A 357 -0.94 -4.79 -16.23
C LEU A 357 -1.03 -4.73 -14.70
N PHE A 358 -2.05 -4.09 -14.15
CA PHE A 358 -2.27 -4.04 -12.70
C PHE A 358 -2.39 -5.43 -12.08
N VAL A 359 -3.20 -6.33 -12.66
CA VAL A 359 -3.37 -7.70 -12.15
C VAL A 359 -2.05 -8.46 -12.14
N VAL A 360 -1.23 -8.31 -13.18
CA VAL A 360 0.10 -8.95 -13.27
C VAL A 360 1.08 -8.37 -12.23
N PHE A 361 1.09 -7.06 -12.03
CA PHE A 361 2.05 -6.38 -11.14
C PHE A 361 1.58 -6.19 -9.69
N ASN A 362 0.33 -6.50 -9.35
CA ASN A 362 -0.23 -6.30 -8.00
C ASN A 362 0.58 -7.03 -6.90
N ARG A 363 0.98 -8.29 -7.14
CA ARG A 363 1.78 -9.06 -6.17
C ARG A 363 3.17 -8.44 -5.89
N PRO A 364 4.00 -8.12 -6.90
CA PRO A 364 5.26 -7.41 -6.70
C PRO A 364 5.12 -6.09 -5.94
N ILE A 365 4.07 -5.31 -6.22
CA ILE A 365 3.78 -4.03 -5.55
C ILE A 365 3.57 -4.25 -4.04
N ILE A 366 2.68 -5.17 -3.68
CA ILE A 366 2.37 -5.46 -2.27
C ILE A 366 3.59 -6.03 -1.53
N ASN A 367 4.36 -6.90 -2.19
CA ASN A 367 5.54 -7.53 -1.60
C ASN A 367 6.68 -6.53 -1.38
N GLY A 368 6.88 -5.58 -2.30
CA GLY A 368 7.88 -4.51 -2.18
C GLY A 368 7.63 -3.58 -1.01
N LEU A 369 6.36 -3.25 -0.75
CA LEU A 369 5.96 -2.41 0.39
C LEU A 369 6.09 -3.15 1.73
N THR A 370 5.84 -4.47 1.73
CA THR A 370 5.85 -5.29 2.95
C THR A 370 7.26 -5.69 3.40
N LYS A 371 8.21 -5.84 2.46
CA LYS A 371 9.61 -6.22 2.76
C LYS A 371 10.42 -5.15 3.50
N ARG A 372 9.94 -3.90 3.59
CA ARG A 372 10.63 -2.80 4.28
C ARG A 372 10.86 -3.07 5.78
N ASN A 373 10.18 -4.07 6.37
CA ASN A 373 10.26 -4.37 7.81
C ASN A 373 10.99 -5.69 8.16
N SER A 374 11.64 -6.37 7.21
CA SER A 374 12.27 -7.67 7.50
C SER A 374 13.55 -7.88 6.71
N GLY A 375 14.70 -7.70 7.37
CA GLY A 375 15.97 -8.28 6.94
C GLY A 375 17.07 -7.26 6.65
N GLY A 376 17.84 -6.89 7.66
CA GLY A 376 19.12 -6.22 7.43
C GLY A 376 19.82 -5.75 8.69
N ASN A 377 19.14 -4.96 9.53
CA ASN A 377 19.71 -4.48 10.77
C ASN A 377 18.91 -4.98 11.97
N LYS A 378 19.58 -5.73 12.85
CA LYS A 378 19.26 -5.71 14.27
C LYS A 378 19.78 -4.37 14.81
N GLY A 379 18.95 -3.34 14.76
CA GLY A 379 19.27 -2.00 15.24
C GLY A 379 18.00 -1.20 15.43
#